data_AF-A0A6I2N567-F1
#
_entry.id   AF-A0A6I2N567-F1
#
_cell.length_a   1.000
_cell.length_b   1.000
_cell.length_c   1.000
_cell.angle_alpha   90.00
_cell.angle_beta   90.00
_cell.angle_gamma   90.00
#
_symmetry.space_group_name_H-M   'P 1'
#
loop_
_entity.id
_entity.type
_entity.pdbx_description
1 polymer ?
#
loop_
_entity_poly.entity_id
_entity_poly.type
_entity_poly.pdbx_seq_one_letter_code
_entity_poly.pdbx_strand_id
1 'polypeptide(L)'
;MMTLVVQSVIAIVMFVNQPICLFLFDLQGIDLTSRVIKMYFGVRLIGLGCFYFGAGAIYGLGLIAIMPFMLKAKNKQQLIKLILLYVYIFIVGIFFARTAMIGCVFSIVYLIFCILIPKMCNKVFLVFRQFIIYLTVFGIALVFIYTSSPKLQEDYGDIIDFGFEAFINLVENGELSTASSDGLTEYHLSIWPQNQKTYYIGDMRWTKGDSYYGDSDVGYVRLLFYFGVPGVILFLLYQYSIVRISGLIFKERILSFFFFTVFFYALILLIKGYIDVASLIFIYLHYKSLDSKYENRILC
;
A
#
# COMPACT_ATOMS: atom_id res chain seq x y z
N MET A 1 -11.10 1.69 5.73
CA MET A 1 -11.55 0.35 5.31
C MET A 1 -12.72 0.42 4.34
N MET A 2 -13.87 0.98 4.73
CA MET A 2 -15.00 1.12 3.79
C MET A 2 -14.62 1.89 2.52
N THR A 3 -13.79 2.94 2.64
CA THR A 3 -13.22 3.67 1.51
C THR A 3 -12.47 2.77 0.52
N LEU A 4 -11.64 1.83 1.00
CA LEU A 4 -10.90 0.88 0.15
C LEU A 4 -11.82 -0.10 -0.56
N VAL A 5 -12.91 -0.50 0.10
CA VAL A 5 -13.92 -1.40 -0.48
C VAL A 5 -14.76 -0.68 -1.54
N VAL A 6 -15.16 0.57 -1.28
CA VAL A 6 -15.86 1.37 -2.29
C VAL A 6 -14.96 1.60 -3.50
N GLN A 7 -13.68 1.93 -3.25
CA GLN A 7 -12.70 2.12 -4.32
C GLN A 7 -12.47 0.85 -5.15
N SER A 8 -12.40 -0.32 -4.51
CA SER A 8 -12.23 -1.59 -5.23
C SER A 8 -13.44 -1.92 -6.10
N VAL A 9 -14.65 -1.66 -5.60
CA VAL A 9 -15.87 -1.85 -6.38
C VAL A 9 -15.87 -0.92 -7.60
N ILE A 10 -15.54 0.36 -7.42
CA ILE A 10 -15.49 1.31 -8.54
C ILE A 10 -14.45 0.87 -9.57
N ALA A 11 -13.27 0.43 -9.14
CA ALA A 11 -12.22 -0.02 -10.05
C ALA A 11 -12.61 -1.27 -10.84
N ILE A 12 -13.31 -2.22 -10.20
CA ILE A 12 -13.84 -3.40 -10.91
C ILE A 12 -14.89 -2.98 -11.94
N VAL A 13 -15.77 -2.04 -11.59
CA VAL A 13 -16.78 -1.52 -12.53
C VAL A 13 -16.11 -0.80 -13.71
N MET A 14 -15.09 0.02 -13.45
CA MET A 14 -14.30 0.67 -14.51
C MET A 14 -13.59 -0.34 -15.41
N PHE A 15 -13.11 -1.44 -14.85
CA PHE A 15 -12.42 -2.48 -15.61
C PHE A 15 -13.37 -3.28 -16.51
N VAL A 16 -14.57 -3.61 -16.02
CA VAL A 16 -15.58 -4.35 -16.80
C VAL A 16 -16.31 -3.47 -17.81
N ASN A 17 -16.51 -2.18 -17.49
CA ASN A 17 -17.30 -1.26 -18.31
C ASN A 17 -16.46 -0.07 -18.78
N GLN A 18 -15.99 -0.17 -20.02
CA GLN A 18 -15.16 0.85 -20.65
C GLN A 18 -15.84 2.24 -20.75
N PRO A 19 -17.14 2.38 -21.10
CA PRO A 19 -17.83 3.67 -21.06
C PRO A 19 -17.78 4.37 -19.69
N ILE A 20 -17.98 3.61 -18.60
CA ILE A 20 -17.90 4.16 -17.24
C ILE A 20 -16.47 4.61 -16.92
N CYS A 21 -15.48 3.84 -17.36
CA CYS A 21 -14.07 4.19 -17.20
C CYS A 21 -13.72 5.54 -17.85
N LEU A 22 -14.12 5.73 -19.11
CA LEU A 22 -13.87 6.97 -19.86
C LEU A 22 -14.57 8.17 -19.22
N PHE A 23 -15.84 8.03 -18.84
CA PHE A 23 -16.59 9.08 -18.14
C PHE A 23 -15.90 9.52 -16.84
N LEU A 24 -15.39 8.56 -16.06
CA LEU A 24 -14.71 8.85 -14.80
C LEU A 24 -13.32 9.47 -15.00
N PHE A 25 -12.63 9.19 -16.11
CA PHE A 25 -11.38 9.88 -16.46
C PHE A 25 -11.62 11.31 -16.92
N ASP A 26 -12.64 11.54 -17.73
CA ASP A 26 -13.04 12.88 -18.15
C ASP A 26 -13.41 13.75 -16.93
N LEU A 27 -14.14 13.17 -15.97
CA LEU A 27 -14.49 13.85 -14.73
C LEU A 27 -13.27 14.19 -13.85
N GLN A 28 -12.19 13.42 -13.97
CA GLN A 28 -10.93 13.70 -13.27
C GLN A 28 -10.02 14.68 -14.04
N GLY A 29 -10.39 15.08 -15.26
CA GLY A 29 -9.57 15.90 -16.13
C GLY A 29 -8.25 15.24 -16.51
N ILE A 30 -8.23 13.90 -16.57
CA ILE A 30 -7.03 13.15 -16.95
C ILE A 30 -7.01 13.00 -18.46
N ASP A 31 -6.11 13.72 -19.11
CA ASP A 31 -5.83 13.49 -20.52
C ASP A 31 -5.27 12.07 -20.69
N LEU A 32 -6.02 11.23 -21.41
CA LEU A 32 -5.62 9.89 -21.80
C LEU A 32 -4.43 9.96 -22.76
N THR A 33 -3.23 10.20 -22.23
CA THR A 33 -2.00 10.12 -23.01
C THR A 33 -1.78 8.68 -23.48
N SER A 34 -1.12 8.49 -24.62
CA SER A 34 -0.82 7.16 -25.19
C SER A 34 -0.12 6.19 -24.22
N ARG A 35 0.60 6.72 -23.21
CA ARG A 35 1.20 5.96 -22.11
C ARG A 35 0.15 5.38 -21.14
N VAL A 36 -0.91 6.14 -20.84
CA VAL A 36 -2.02 5.70 -19.98
C VAL A 36 -2.87 4.63 -20.67
N ILE A 37 -3.03 4.75 -21.99
CA ILE A 37 -3.80 3.76 -22.75
C ILE A 37 -3.03 2.43 -22.85
N LYS A 38 -1.75 2.48 -23.26
CA LYS A 38 -0.94 1.28 -23.53
C LYS A 38 -0.49 0.50 -22.30
N MET A 39 -0.29 1.15 -21.15
CA MET A 39 0.17 0.46 -19.93
C MET A 39 -0.97 -0.10 -19.06
N TYR A 40 -2.23 0.33 -19.27
CA TYR A 40 -3.25 0.15 -18.23
C TYR A 40 -4.61 -0.37 -18.70
N PHE A 41 -4.98 -0.25 -19.98
CA PHE A 41 -6.18 -0.95 -20.46
C PHE A 41 -5.89 -2.45 -20.57
N GLY A 42 -6.68 -3.27 -19.87
CA GLY A 42 -6.63 -4.74 -19.93
C GLY A 42 -5.64 -5.40 -18.97
N VAL A 43 -4.59 -4.70 -18.52
CA VAL A 43 -3.48 -5.33 -17.76
C VAL A 43 -3.58 -5.09 -16.25
N ARG A 44 -4.25 -4.02 -15.78
CA ARG A 44 -4.30 -3.64 -14.34
C ARG A 44 -5.62 -3.01 -13.95
N LEU A 45 -5.96 -3.05 -12.66
CA LEU A 45 -7.07 -2.27 -12.11
C LEU A 45 -6.68 -0.79 -11.97
N ILE A 46 -7.62 0.09 -12.34
CA ILE A 46 -7.51 1.54 -12.17
C ILE A 46 -8.74 2.03 -11.42
N GLY A 47 -8.53 2.94 -10.47
CA GLY A 47 -9.60 3.52 -9.66
C GLY A 47 -9.54 5.04 -9.66
N LEU A 48 -10.56 5.66 -9.07
CA LEU A 48 -10.69 7.11 -8.95
C LEU A 48 -9.51 7.73 -8.18
N GLY A 49 -8.75 8.62 -8.82
CA GLY A 49 -7.68 9.40 -8.20
C GLY A 49 -6.53 8.57 -7.61
N CYS A 50 -6.46 7.28 -7.91
CA CYS A 50 -5.53 6.36 -7.29
C CYS A 50 -4.82 5.53 -8.37
N PHE A 51 -3.64 6.02 -8.76
CA PHE A 51 -2.86 5.43 -9.84
C PHE A 51 -1.65 4.65 -9.30
N TYR A 52 -1.46 3.46 -9.85
CA TYR A 52 -0.21 2.69 -9.81
C TYR A 52 0.35 2.47 -8.40
N PHE A 53 1.52 3.04 -8.12
CA PHE A 53 2.24 2.97 -6.86
C PHE A 53 1.41 3.48 -5.68
N GLY A 54 0.67 4.59 -5.87
CA GLY A 54 -0.17 5.17 -4.82
C GLY A 54 -1.29 4.23 -4.40
N ALA A 55 -1.91 3.54 -5.37
CA ALA A 55 -2.94 2.54 -5.08
C ALA A 55 -2.37 1.35 -4.30
N GLY A 56 -1.31 0.72 -4.79
CA GLY A 56 -0.71 -0.41 -4.05
C GLY A 56 -0.20 -0.02 -2.66
N ALA A 57 0.32 1.21 -2.49
CA ALA A 57 0.71 1.75 -1.20
C ALA A 57 -0.47 1.94 -0.24
N ILE A 58 -1.58 2.50 -0.71
CA ILE A 58 -2.79 2.72 0.08
C ILE A 58 -3.46 1.40 0.46
N TYR A 59 -3.57 0.45 -0.48
CA TYR A 59 -4.07 -0.89 -0.19
C TYR A 59 -3.15 -1.62 0.81
N GLY A 60 -1.83 -1.50 0.65
CA GLY A 60 -0.85 -2.03 1.61
C GLY A 60 -0.96 -1.42 3.01
N LEU A 61 -1.17 -0.10 3.12
CA LEU A 61 -1.49 0.55 4.39
C LEU A 61 -2.79 0.02 4.98
N GLY A 62 -3.80 -0.25 4.14
CA GLY A 62 -5.05 -0.89 4.53
C GLY A 62 -4.84 -2.26 5.18
N LEU A 63 -3.96 -3.08 4.61
CA LEU A 63 -3.60 -4.39 5.15
C LEU A 63 -2.94 -4.28 6.53
N ILE A 64 -2.04 -3.31 6.72
CA ILE A 64 -1.40 -3.09 8.01
C ILE A 64 -2.44 -2.57 9.03
N ALA A 65 -3.31 -1.65 8.62
CA ALA A 65 -4.29 -1.00 9.48
C ALA A 65 -5.42 -1.91 9.96
N ILE A 66 -5.72 -3.01 9.28
CA ILE A 66 -6.74 -3.98 9.75
C ILE A 66 -6.21 -4.90 10.86
N MET A 67 -4.88 -5.07 10.98
CA MET A 67 -4.27 -5.98 11.95
C MET A 67 -4.57 -5.64 13.42
N PRO A 68 -4.48 -4.38 13.88
CA PRO A 68 -4.90 -4.01 15.24
C PRO A 68 -6.36 -4.41 15.55
N PHE A 69 -7.27 -4.29 14.57
CA PHE A 69 -8.66 -4.68 14.73
C PHE A 69 -8.84 -6.19 14.84
N MET A 70 -8.07 -6.97 14.06
CA MET A 70 -8.06 -8.43 14.16
C MET A 70 -7.57 -8.90 15.54
N LEU A 71 -6.50 -8.28 16.06
CA LEU A 71 -6.00 -8.57 17.40
C LEU A 71 -6.96 -8.14 18.52
N LYS A 72 -7.81 -7.13 18.29
CA LYS A 72 -8.84 -6.68 19.25
C LYS A 72 -10.22 -7.29 19.03
N ALA A 73 -10.40 -8.19 18.06
CA ALA A 73 -11.70 -8.82 17.81
C ALA A 73 -12.24 -9.52 19.06
N LYS A 74 -13.51 -9.28 19.39
CA LYS A 74 -14.18 -9.82 20.59
C LYS A 74 -14.71 -11.23 20.33
N ASN A 75 -15.26 -11.46 19.15
CA ASN A 75 -15.93 -12.70 18.77
C ASN A 75 -15.25 -13.39 17.58
N LYS A 76 -15.35 -14.73 17.49
CA LYS A 76 -14.82 -15.51 16.36
C LYS A 76 -15.40 -15.06 15.01
N GLN A 77 -16.70 -14.77 14.97
CA GLN A 77 -17.36 -14.26 13.75
C GLN A 77 -16.79 -12.92 13.29
N GLN A 78 -16.50 -12.00 14.23
CA GLN A 78 -15.89 -10.72 13.90
C GLN A 78 -14.47 -10.90 13.33
N LEU A 79 -13.69 -11.82 13.91
CA LEU A 79 -12.36 -12.14 13.41
C LEU A 79 -12.41 -12.70 11.98
N ILE A 80 -13.30 -13.65 11.71
CA ILE A 80 -13.46 -14.23 10.37
C ILE A 80 -13.85 -13.16 9.35
N LYS A 81 -14.80 -12.27 9.68
CA LYS A 81 -15.18 -11.15 8.80
C LYS A 81 -14.00 -10.24 8.47
N LEU A 82 -13.15 -9.93 9.45
CA LEU A 82 -11.95 -9.12 9.24
C LEU A 82 -10.90 -9.84 8.40
N ILE A 83 -10.73 -11.16 8.55
CA ILE A 83 -9.82 -11.94 7.72
C ILE A 83 -10.31 -11.99 6.27
N LEU A 84 -11.61 -12.22 6.04
CA LEU A 84 -12.18 -12.20 4.70
C LEU A 84 -11.99 -10.83 4.04
N LEU A 85 -12.20 -9.75 4.80
CA LEU A 85 -11.93 -8.40 4.34
C LEU A 85 -10.45 -8.18 4.03
N TYR A 86 -9.53 -8.70 4.84
CA TYR A 86 -8.10 -8.66 4.57
C TYR A 86 -7.77 -9.33 3.24
N VAL A 87 -8.23 -10.57 3.05
CA VAL A 87 -7.94 -11.38 1.85
C VAL A 87 -8.47 -10.66 0.61
N TYR A 88 -9.69 -10.13 0.68
CA TYR A 88 -10.28 -9.31 -0.39
C TYR A 88 -9.41 -8.09 -0.74
N ILE A 89 -9.02 -7.29 0.26
CA ILE A 89 -8.18 -6.09 0.05
C ILE A 89 -6.82 -6.48 -0.54
N PHE A 90 -6.24 -7.60 -0.10
CA PHE A 90 -4.93 -8.07 -0.58
C PHE A 90 -4.97 -8.44 -2.06
N ILE A 91 -5.97 -9.22 -2.45
CA ILE A 91 -6.14 -9.69 -3.83
C ILE A 91 -6.38 -8.52 -4.77
N VAL A 92 -7.35 -7.68 -4.43
CA VAL A 92 -7.63 -6.48 -5.23
C VAL A 92 -6.40 -5.57 -5.27
N GLY A 93 -5.70 -5.40 -4.14
CA GLY A 93 -4.49 -4.61 -4.05
C GLY A 93 -3.38 -5.08 -4.98
N ILE A 94 -3.17 -6.40 -5.13
CA ILE A 94 -2.20 -6.96 -6.08
C ILE A 94 -2.55 -6.58 -7.52
N PHE A 95 -3.84 -6.66 -7.89
CA PHE A 95 -4.31 -6.30 -9.24
C PHE A 95 -4.22 -4.81 -9.54
N PHE A 96 -4.24 -3.94 -8.52
CA PHE A 96 -3.88 -2.52 -8.68
C PHE A 96 -2.37 -2.34 -8.86
N ALA A 97 -1.59 -2.84 -7.90
CA ALA A 97 -0.13 -2.81 -7.95
C ALA A 97 0.48 -3.81 -6.96
N ARG A 98 1.51 -4.52 -7.43
CA ARG A 98 2.29 -5.49 -6.65
C ARG A 98 2.94 -4.92 -5.38
N THR A 99 3.06 -3.59 -5.26
CA THR A 99 3.50 -2.95 -4.01
C THR A 99 2.59 -3.24 -2.82
N ALA A 100 1.33 -3.65 -3.05
CA ALA A 100 0.46 -4.17 -2.00
C ALA A 100 1.05 -5.40 -1.28
N MET A 101 1.89 -6.21 -1.96
CA MET A 101 2.60 -7.34 -1.34
C MET A 101 3.53 -6.89 -0.21
N ILE A 102 4.17 -5.73 -0.34
CA ILE A 102 4.99 -5.14 0.73
C ILE A 102 4.13 -4.89 1.97
N GLY A 103 2.89 -4.42 1.81
CA GLY A 103 1.95 -4.22 2.92
C GLY A 103 1.58 -5.53 3.63
N CYS A 104 1.49 -6.63 2.88
CA CYS A 104 1.27 -7.97 3.43
C CYS A 104 2.47 -8.44 4.28
N VAL A 105 3.70 -8.25 3.78
CA VAL A 105 4.93 -8.53 4.54
C VAL A 105 4.96 -7.73 5.84
N PHE A 106 4.66 -6.42 5.79
CA PHE A 106 4.62 -5.58 6.98
C PHE A 106 3.49 -5.91 7.95
N SER A 107 2.40 -6.50 7.47
CA SER A 107 1.35 -7.03 8.34
C SER A 107 1.87 -8.20 9.19
N ILE A 108 2.72 -9.06 8.62
CA ILE A 108 3.40 -10.13 9.35
C ILE A 108 4.43 -9.55 10.33
N VAL A 109 5.24 -8.59 9.90
CA VAL A 109 6.20 -7.89 10.79
C VAL A 109 5.49 -7.25 12.00
N TYR A 110 4.32 -6.64 11.78
CA TYR A 110 3.49 -6.11 12.86
C TYR A 110 3.04 -7.20 13.84
N LEU A 111 2.59 -8.36 13.34
CA LEU A 111 2.23 -9.49 14.19
C LEU A 111 3.43 -9.95 15.03
N ILE A 112 4.62 -10.03 14.43
CA ILE A 112 5.87 -10.37 15.14
C ILE A 112 6.14 -9.38 16.27
N PHE A 113 6.02 -8.07 16.03
CA PHE A 113 6.15 -7.07 17.10
C PHE A 113 5.11 -7.27 18.21
N CYS A 114 3.89 -7.66 17.88
CA CYS A 114 2.85 -7.92 18.86
C CYS A 114 3.09 -9.20 19.70
N ILE A 115 3.95 -10.13 19.28
CA ILE A 115 4.38 -11.28 20.10
C ILE A 115 5.11 -10.80 21.35
N LEU A 116 5.83 -9.67 21.27
CA LEU A 116 6.53 -9.05 22.40
C LEU A 116 5.59 -8.57 23.52
N ILE A 117 4.27 -8.61 23.31
CA ILE A 117 3.26 -8.37 24.34
C ILE A 117 2.84 -9.72 24.94
N PRO A 118 3.30 -10.10 26.15
CA PRO A 118 3.13 -11.48 26.66
C PRO A 118 1.68 -11.95 26.72
N LYS A 119 0.75 -11.02 27.07
CA LYS A 119 -0.69 -11.30 27.16
C LYS A 119 -1.36 -11.58 25.79
N MET A 120 -0.67 -11.30 24.68
CA MET A 120 -1.23 -11.39 23.34
C MET A 120 -0.67 -12.54 22.50
N CYS A 121 0.39 -13.22 22.95
CA CYS A 121 1.10 -14.23 22.16
C CYS A 121 0.15 -15.29 21.57
N ASN A 122 -0.73 -15.89 22.38
CA ASN A 122 -1.70 -16.88 21.92
C ASN A 122 -2.67 -16.32 20.87
N LYS A 123 -3.09 -15.05 21.03
CA LYS A 123 -4.03 -14.41 20.10
C LYS A 123 -3.34 -14.06 18.79
N VAL A 124 -2.09 -13.60 18.84
CA VAL A 124 -1.25 -13.36 17.66
C VAL A 124 -1.07 -14.65 16.87
N PHE A 125 -0.70 -15.75 17.53
CA PHE A 125 -0.54 -17.05 16.88
C PHE A 125 -1.85 -17.55 16.25
N LEU A 126 -2.98 -17.38 16.93
CA LEU A 126 -4.30 -17.72 16.40
C LEU A 126 -4.64 -16.89 15.16
N VAL A 127 -4.36 -15.58 15.17
CA VAL A 127 -4.58 -14.68 14.03
C VAL A 127 -3.67 -15.06 12.88
N PHE A 128 -2.37 -15.26 13.14
CA PHE A 128 -1.38 -15.66 12.14
C PHE A 128 -1.72 -17.01 11.48
N ARG A 129 -2.11 -18.01 12.28
CA ARG A 129 -2.52 -19.31 11.75
C ARG A 129 -3.74 -19.20 10.84
N GLN A 130 -4.78 -18.49 11.27
CA GLN A 130 -5.98 -18.31 10.43
C GLN A 130 -5.65 -17.52 9.17
N PHE A 131 -4.86 -16.47 9.31
CA PHE A 131 -4.36 -15.67 8.20
C PHE A 131 -3.72 -16.53 7.10
N ILE A 132 -2.76 -17.39 7.47
CA ILE A 132 -2.10 -18.30 6.51
C ILE A 132 -3.11 -19.27 5.89
N ILE A 133 -3.99 -19.90 6.69
CA ILE A 133 -4.98 -20.85 6.17
C ILE A 133 -5.89 -20.18 5.13
N TYR A 134 -6.48 -19.03 5.44
CA TYR A 134 -7.39 -18.35 4.51
C TYR A 134 -6.67 -17.83 3.27
N LEU A 135 -5.42 -17.35 3.40
CA LEU A 135 -4.62 -16.92 2.26
C LEU A 135 -4.34 -18.11 1.32
N THR A 136 -3.94 -19.26 1.86
CA THR A 136 -3.67 -20.47 1.07
C THR A 136 -4.94 -21.02 0.43
N VAL A 137 -6.04 -21.13 1.19
CA VAL A 137 -7.32 -21.63 0.66
C VAL A 137 -7.82 -20.74 -0.48
N PHE A 138 -7.77 -19.43 -0.31
CA PHE A 138 -8.23 -18.50 -1.34
C PHE A 138 -7.29 -18.48 -2.55
N GLY A 139 -5.97 -18.57 -2.33
CA GLY A 139 -4.98 -18.70 -3.41
C GLY A 139 -5.23 -19.95 -4.26
N ILE A 140 -5.42 -21.11 -3.63
CA ILE A 140 -5.77 -22.36 -4.32
C ILE A 140 -7.09 -22.22 -5.08
N ALA A 141 -8.10 -21.61 -4.47
CA ALA A 141 -9.39 -21.40 -5.11
C ALA A 141 -9.28 -20.51 -6.36
N LEU A 142 -8.48 -19.43 -6.32
CA LEU A 142 -8.24 -18.57 -7.48
C LEU A 142 -7.52 -19.32 -8.60
N VAL A 143 -6.46 -20.07 -8.27
CA VAL A 143 -5.73 -20.88 -9.26
C VAL A 143 -6.65 -21.93 -9.88
N PHE A 144 -7.47 -22.61 -9.08
CA PHE A 144 -8.41 -23.61 -9.57
C PHE A 144 -9.48 -23.00 -10.50
N ILE A 145 -10.04 -21.84 -10.15
CA ILE A 145 -11.00 -21.13 -11.00
C ILE A 145 -10.37 -20.70 -12.33
N TYR A 146 -9.13 -20.20 -12.27
CA TYR A 146 -8.39 -19.78 -13.46
C TYR A 146 -8.06 -20.95 -14.40
N THR A 147 -7.60 -22.08 -13.87
CA THR A 147 -7.25 -23.25 -14.70
C THR A 147 -8.49 -23.98 -15.24
N SER A 148 -9.62 -23.90 -14.55
CA SER A 148 -10.85 -24.62 -14.96
C SER A 148 -11.68 -23.90 -16.02
N SER A 149 -11.41 -22.62 -16.30
CA SER A 149 -12.25 -21.81 -17.20
C SER A 149 -11.43 -21.20 -18.34
N PRO A 150 -11.49 -21.78 -19.56
CA PRO A 150 -10.79 -21.26 -20.73
C PRO A 150 -11.21 -19.83 -21.10
N LYS A 151 -12.49 -19.49 -20.88
CA LYS A 151 -13.02 -18.13 -21.14
C LYS A 151 -12.41 -17.07 -20.24
N LEU A 152 -12.12 -17.41 -18.97
CA LEU A 152 -11.47 -16.48 -18.04
C LEU A 152 -10.02 -16.22 -18.44
N GLN A 153 -9.34 -17.19 -19.04
CA GLN A 153 -7.98 -17.02 -19.56
C GLN A 153 -7.95 -16.13 -20.80
N GLU A 154 -8.92 -16.28 -21.70
CA GLU A 154 -9.01 -15.46 -22.91
C GLU A 154 -9.40 -14.00 -22.60
N ASP A 155 -10.38 -13.77 -21.72
CA ASP A 155 -10.88 -12.43 -21.42
C ASP A 155 -10.02 -11.66 -20.40
N TYR A 156 -9.35 -12.36 -19.48
CA TYR A 156 -8.68 -11.77 -18.32
C TYR A 156 -7.27 -12.32 -18.05
N GLY A 157 -6.67 -13.04 -19.00
CA GLY A 157 -5.32 -13.61 -18.86
C GLY A 157 -4.31 -12.54 -18.47
N ASP A 158 -4.27 -11.41 -19.17
CA ASP A 158 -3.28 -10.34 -18.95
C ASP A 158 -3.29 -9.77 -17.51
N ILE A 159 -4.47 -9.56 -16.93
CA ILE A 159 -4.57 -9.02 -15.56
C ILE A 159 -4.23 -10.08 -14.50
N ILE A 160 -4.53 -11.35 -14.79
CA ILE A 160 -4.20 -12.48 -13.91
C ILE A 160 -2.70 -12.72 -13.94
N ASP A 161 -2.10 -12.79 -15.13
CA ASP A 161 -0.66 -12.92 -15.32
C ASP A 161 0.08 -11.75 -14.67
N PHE A 162 -0.42 -10.52 -14.79
CA PHE A 162 0.14 -9.37 -14.09
C PHE A 162 0.12 -9.51 -12.56
N GLY A 163 -1.02 -9.95 -12.00
CA GLY A 163 -1.18 -10.10 -10.56
C GLY A 163 -0.37 -11.26 -9.97
N PHE A 164 -0.25 -12.35 -10.72
CA PHE A 164 0.46 -13.57 -10.32
C PHE A 164 1.88 -13.69 -10.87
N GLU A 165 2.39 -12.69 -11.60
CA GLU A 165 3.72 -12.73 -12.23
C GLU A 165 4.83 -13.17 -11.27
N ALA A 166 4.80 -12.71 -10.01
CA ALA A 166 5.78 -13.11 -8.99
C ALA A 166 5.73 -14.62 -8.65
N PHE A 167 4.55 -15.22 -8.69
CA PHE A 167 4.35 -16.65 -8.47
C PHE A 167 4.70 -17.45 -9.72
N ILE A 168 4.33 -16.94 -10.91
CA ILE A 168 4.66 -17.57 -12.20
C ILE A 168 6.18 -17.63 -12.36
N ASN A 169 6.87 -16.50 -12.17
CA ASN A 169 8.33 -16.43 -12.23
C ASN A 169 9.03 -17.32 -11.18
N LEU A 170 8.45 -17.45 -9.98
CA LEU A 170 8.98 -18.37 -8.97
C LEU A 170 8.91 -19.83 -9.43
N VAL A 171 7.84 -20.23 -10.11
CA VAL A 171 7.63 -21.59 -10.61
C VAL A 171 8.47 -21.85 -11.85
N GLU A 172 8.55 -20.90 -12.78
CA GLU A 172 9.21 -21.05 -14.07
C GLU A 172 10.74 -20.84 -13.97
N ASN A 173 11.17 -19.79 -13.25
CA ASN A 173 12.57 -19.35 -13.21
C ASN A 173 13.25 -19.58 -11.86
N GLY A 174 12.50 -19.97 -10.81
CA GLY A 174 13.03 -20.15 -9.46
C GLY A 174 13.34 -18.83 -8.73
N GLU A 175 13.01 -17.68 -9.32
CA GLU A 175 13.31 -16.35 -8.79
C GLU A 175 12.02 -15.53 -8.54
N LEU A 176 11.97 -14.80 -7.42
CA LEU A 176 10.90 -13.84 -7.11
C LEU A 176 11.12 -12.51 -7.85
N SER A 177 11.26 -12.57 -9.18
CA SER A 177 11.41 -11.38 -10.04
C SER A 177 10.05 -10.90 -10.53
N THR A 178 9.94 -9.59 -10.77
CA THR A 178 8.74 -9.00 -11.38
C THR A 178 9.16 -7.83 -12.25
N ALA A 179 8.46 -7.56 -13.35
CA ALA A 179 8.77 -6.45 -14.26
C ALA A 179 8.79 -5.07 -13.58
N SER A 180 8.21 -4.92 -12.37
CA SER A 180 8.24 -3.69 -11.56
C SER A 180 9.29 -3.68 -10.46
N SER A 181 9.87 -4.83 -10.14
CA SER A 181 11.12 -4.95 -9.39
C SER A 181 12.27 -4.66 -10.35
N ASP A 182 12.21 -5.22 -11.55
CA ASP A 182 13.22 -5.05 -12.60
C ASP A 182 13.16 -3.66 -13.23
N GLY A 183 11.96 -3.06 -13.31
CA GLY A 183 11.77 -1.67 -13.72
C GLY A 183 12.37 -0.64 -12.75
N LEU A 184 12.59 -1.00 -11.47
CA LEU A 184 13.47 -0.24 -10.58
C LEU A 184 14.92 -0.66 -10.86
N THR A 185 15.34 -0.44 -12.12
CA THR A 185 16.66 -0.82 -12.62
C THR A 185 17.75 -0.20 -11.75
N GLU A 186 18.92 -0.84 -11.69
CA GLU A 186 20.16 -0.27 -11.11
C GLU A 186 20.42 1.17 -11.58
N TYR A 187 19.96 1.51 -12.78
CA TYR A 187 19.88 2.87 -13.30
C TYR A 187 19.13 3.85 -12.37
N HIS A 188 17.90 3.55 -11.94
CA HIS A 188 17.13 4.46 -11.09
C HIS A 188 17.73 4.63 -9.69
N LEU A 189 18.44 3.62 -9.19
CA LEU A 189 19.18 3.64 -7.92
C LEU A 189 20.57 4.28 -8.04
N SER A 190 21.12 4.37 -9.26
CA SER A 190 22.39 5.03 -9.56
C SER A 190 22.24 6.49 -10.00
N ILE A 191 21.02 7.00 -10.08
CA ILE A 191 20.78 8.42 -10.29
C ILE A 191 21.03 9.18 -8.98
N TRP A 192 22.13 9.92 -8.97
CA TRP A 192 22.54 10.79 -7.88
C TRP A 192 22.81 12.20 -8.40
N PRO A 193 22.59 13.26 -7.58
CA PRO A 193 22.95 14.60 -7.99
C PRO A 193 24.44 14.70 -8.33
N GLN A 194 24.77 15.33 -9.45
CA GLN A 194 26.17 15.58 -9.84
C GLN A 194 26.73 16.86 -9.21
N ASN A 195 25.87 17.82 -8.89
CA ASN A 195 26.25 19.08 -8.29
C ASN A 195 26.17 19.01 -6.76
N GLN A 196 27.24 19.44 -6.08
CA GLN A 196 27.28 19.50 -4.62
C GLN A 196 26.17 20.39 -4.05
N LYS A 197 25.80 21.48 -4.74
CA LYS A 197 24.72 22.39 -4.34
C LYS A 197 23.38 21.66 -4.16
N THR A 198 23.07 20.73 -5.06
CA THR A 198 21.82 19.96 -5.02
C THR A 198 21.76 19.05 -3.79
N TYR A 199 22.89 18.53 -3.31
CA TYR A 199 22.91 17.78 -2.03
C TYR A 199 22.59 18.66 -0.83
N TYR A 200 22.99 19.93 -0.81
CA TYR A 200 22.81 20.78 0.37
C TYR A 200 21.43 21.42 0.44
N ILE A 201 20.91 21.92 -0.68
CA ILE A 201 19.66 22.69 -0.69
C ILE A 201 18.60 22.17 -1.66
N GLY A 202 18.94 21.20 -2.51
CA GLY A 202 18.10 20.77 -3.61
C GLY A 202 17.99 21.82 -4.71
N ASP A 203 17.35 21.42 -5.81
CA ASP A 203 17.07 22.26 -6.97
C ASP A 203 15.63 22.80 -6.95
N MET A 204 14.82 22.43 -5.94
CA MET A 204 13.41 22.80 -5.77
C MET A 204 12.53 22.46 -6.99
N ARG A 205 12.90 21.42 -7.75
CA ARG A 205 12.19 20.97 -8.95
C ARG A 205 11.67 19.57 -8.74
N TRP A 206 10.37 19.39 -8.99
CA TRP A 206 9.70 18.08 -8.86
C TRP A 206 9.51 17.38 -10.21
N THR A 207 9.27 18.15 -11.27
CA THR A 207 9.05 17.66 -12.64
C THR A 207 9.93 18.39 -13.65
N LYS A 208 10.17 17.72 -14.78
CA LYS A 208 10.85 18.25 -15.96
C LYS A 208 9.97 17.92 -17.19
N GLY A 209 8.96 18.75 -17.44
CA GLY A 209 7.93 18.44 -18.43
C GLY A 209 7.08 17.25 -17.99
N ASP A 210 7.01 16.21 -18.82
CA ASP A 210 6.21 15.00 -18.57
C ASP A 210 6.90 13.94 -17.69
N SER A 211 8.17 14.13 -17.32
CA SER A 211 8.94 13.23 -16.46
C SER A 211 9.31 13.86 -15.12
N TYR A 212 9.73 13.03 -14.15
CA TYR A 212 10.25 13.52 -12.88
C TYR A 212 11.59 14.21 -13.06
N TYR A 213 11.85 15.23 -12.25
CA TYR A 213 13.14 15.90 -12.27
C TYR A 213 14.23 14.92 -11.79
N GLY A 214 15.20 14.64 -12.67
CA GLY A 214 16.21 13.60 -12.46
C GLY A 214 15.82 12.22 -12.99
N ASP A 215 14.70 12.06 -13.71
CA ASP A 215 14.29 10.82 -14.40
C ASP A 215 14.32 9.55 -13.50
N SER A 216 14.14 9.73 -12.19
CA SER A 216 14.07 8.65 -11.20
C SER A 216 12.72 8.62 -10.51
N ASP A 217 12.11 7.44 -10.47
CA ASP A 217 10.85 7.20 -9.74
C ASP A 217 11.08 7.01 -8.23
N VAL A 218 12.33 6.86 -7.79
CA VAL A 218 12.72 6.62 -6.39
C VAL A 218 12.36 7.83 -5.52
N GLY A 219 11.59 7.59 -4.45
CA GLY A 219 11.12 8.63 -3.53
C GLY A 219 12.25 9.39 -2.83
N TYR A 220 13.30 8.68 -2.37
CA TYR A 220 14.47 9.31 -1.75
C TYR A 220 15.22 10.24 -2.72
N VAL A 221 15.42 9.79 -3.95
CA VAL A 221 16.11 10.57 -4.99
C VAL A 221 15.30 11.83 -5.31
N ARG A 222 13.98 11.72 -5.43
CA ARG A 222 13.09 12.87 -5.65
C ARG A 222 13.13 13.88 -4.50
N LEU A 223 13.09 13.40 -3.26
CA LEU A 223 13.21 14.26 -2.08
C LEU A 223 14.59 14.94 -2.02
N LEU A 224 15.65 14.21 -2.39
CA LEU A 224 17.02 14.73 -2.44
C LEU A 224 17.16 15.83 -3.51
N PHE A 225 16.67 15.61 -4.73
CA PHE A 225 16.70 16.63 -5.78
C PHE A 225 15.83 17.84 -5.43
N TYR A 226 14.75 17.68 -4.67
CA TYR A 226 13.88 18.80 -4.33
C TYR A 226 14.41 19.61 -3.14
N PHE A 227 14.72 18.96 -2.01
CA PHE A 227 15.05 19.64 -0.75
C PHE A 227 16.52 19.48 -0.30
N GLY A 228 17.32 18.65 -0.97
CA GLY A 228 18.64 18.26 -0.49
C GLY A 228 18.59 17.34 0.74
N VAL A 229 19.77 16.92 1.20
CA VAL A 229 19.96 16.04 2.35
C VAL A 229 19.32 16.60 3.63
N PRO A 230 19.46 17.90 3.99
CA PRO A 230 18.83 18.44 5.20
C PRO A 230 17.31 18.31 5.17
N GLY A 231 16.68 18.56 4.01
CA GLY A 231 15.23 18.43 3.87
C GLY A 231 14.74 17.00 3.91
N VAL A 232 15.50 16.05 3.33
CA VAL A 232 15.20 14.61 3.48
C VAL A 232 15.26 14.21 4.96
N ILE A 233 16.29 14.63 5.69
CA ILE A 233 16.40 14.37 7.13
C ILE A 233 15.22 14.97 7.88
N LEU A 234 14.87 16.23 7.62
CA LEU A 234 13.73 16.90 8.25
C LEU A 234 12.41 16.18 7.96
N PHE A 235 12.21 15.72 6.73
CA PHE A 235 11.03 14.94 6.35
C PHE A 235 10.92 13.62 7.12
N LEU A 236 12.04 12.88 7.25
CA LEU A 236 12.08 11.64 8.03
C LEU A 236 11.86 11.90 9.52
N LEU A 237 12.47 12.94 10.08
CA LEU A 237 12.27 13.36 11.47
C LEU A 237 10.84 13.80 11.74
N TYR A 238 10.20 14.49 10.79
CA TYR A 238 8.79 14.88 10.84
C TYR A 238 7.89 13.64 10.95
N GLN A 239 8.06 12.67 10.04
CA GLN A 239 7.27 11.43 10.06
C GLN A 239 7.50 10.63 11.36
N TYR A 240 8.75 10.50 11.79
CA TYR A 240 9.10 9.85 13.05
C TYR A 240 8.48 10.55 14.27
N SER A 241 8.51 11.88 14.30
CA SER A 241 7.94 12.68 15.39
C SER A 241 6.44 12.44 15.54
N ILE A 242 5.71 12.41 14.42
CA ILE A 242 4.27 12.13 14.41
C ILE A 242 3.98 10.74 14.96
N VAL A 243 4.74 9.74 14.55
CA VAL A 243 4.59 8.34 15.00
C VAL A 243 4.83 8.24 16.51
N ARG A 244 5.92 8.86 16.99
CA ARG A 244 6.28 8.88 18.42
C ARG A 244 5.19 9.55 19.25
N ILE A 245 4.75 10.75 18.85
CA ILE A 245 3.69 11.50 19.53
C ILE A 245 2.39 10.69 19.57
N SER A 246 2.02 10.06 18.47
CA SER A 246 0.83 9.21 18.39
C SER A 246 0.90 8.03 19.36
N GLY A 247 2.04 7.34 19.43
CA GLY A 247 2.25 6.28 20.41
C GLY A 247 2.08 6.75 21.87
N LEU A 248 2.55 7.97 22.18
CA LEU A 248 2.40 8.58 23.51
C LEU A 248 0.97 9.01 23.84
N ILE A 249 0.21 9.52 22.85
CA ILE A 249 -1.18 9.97 23.03
C ILE A 249 -2.11 8.78 23.27
N PHE A 250 -1.99 7.73 22.46
CA PHE A 250 -2.90 6.58 22.55
C PHE A 250 -2.59 5.67 23.76
N LYS A 251 -1.36 5.67 24.28
CA LYS A 251 -0.90 4.88 25.44
C LYS A 251 -1.17 3.37 25.35
N GLU A 252 -1.41 2.86 24.14
CA GLU A 252 -1.65 1.44 23.88
C GLU A 252 -0.51 0.84 23.06
N ARG A 253 0.12 -0.23 23.57
CA ARG A 253 1.25 -0.89 22.89
C ARG A 253 0.89 -1.39 21.49
N ILE A 254 -0.32 -1.93 21.31
CA ILE A 254 -0.84 -2.44 20.03
C ILE A 254 -0.86 -1.34 18.96
N LEU A 255 -1.32 -0.13 19.32
CA LEU A 255 -1.39 1.02 18.42
C LEU A 255 -0.01 1.66 18.22
N SER A 256 0.82 1.70 19.27
CA SER A 256 2.20 2.17 19.15
C SER A 256 2.98 1.33 18.13
N PHE A 257 2.92 0.00 18.24
CA PHE A 257 3.53 -0.89 17.24
C PHE A 257 2.94 -0.70 15.85
N PHE A 258 1.65 -0.42 15.73
CA PHE A 258 1.03 -0.14 14.43
C PHE A 258 1.63 1.12 13.79
N PHE A 259 1.73 2.23 14.53
CA PHE A 259 2.31 3.47 14.00
C PHE A 259 3.79 3.27 13.62
N PHE A 260 4.56 2.52 14.41
CA PHE A 260 5.94 2.16 14.06
C PHE A 260 6.02 1.29 12.80
N THR A 261 5.15 0.28 12.65
CA THR A 261 5.10 -0.52 11.41
C THR A 261 4.77 0.34 10.21
N VAL A 262 3.81 1.26 10.31
CA VAL A 262 3.46 2.20 9.23
C VAL A 262 4.65 3.10 8.86
N PHE A 263 5.42 3.56 9.84
CA PHE A 263 6.64 4.32 9.60
C PHE A 263 7.68 3.52 8.82
N PHE A 264 8.02 2.30 9.27
CA PHE A 264 8.97 1.45 8.56
C PHE A 264 8.47 1.06 7.16
N TYR A 265 7.16 0.85 7.01
CA TYR A 265 6.55 0.62 5.70
C TYR A 265 6.77 1.82 4.77
N ALA A 266 6.57 3.05 5.26
CA ALA A 266 6.84 4.27 4.50
C ALA A 266 8.33 4.36 4.08
N LEU A 267 9.26 4.05 4.99
CA LEU A 267 10.70 4.07 4.68
C LEU A 267 11.08 3.12 3.55
N ILE A 268 10.50 1.91 3.53
CA ILE A 268 10.74 0.95 2.44
C ILE A 268 10.09 1.42 1.15
N LEU A 269 8.88 1.95 1.21
CA LEU A 269 8.20 2.46 0.02
C LEU A 269 8.91 3.66 -0.62
N LEU A 270 9.60 4.50 0.16
CA LEU A 270 10.40 5.61 -0.35
C LEU A 270 11.55 5.16 -1.28
N ILE A 271 11.97 3.90 -1.22
CA ILE A 271 12.92 3.31 -2.19
C ILE A 271 12.28 3.22 -3.58
N LYS A 272 10.96 3.03 -3.66
CA LYS A 272 10.24 2.83 -4.91
C LYS A 272 9.48 4.07 -5.39
N GLY A 273 8.99 4.89 -4.48
CA GLY A 273 8.21 6.07 -4.83
C GLY A 273 7.94 6.96 -3.63
N TYR A 274 7.64 8.23 -3.89
CA TYR A 274 7.30 9.18 -2.84
C TYR A 274 6.00 8.78 -2.15
N ILE A 275 6.03 8.71 -0.82
CA ILE A 275 4.85 8.49 0.03
C ILE A 275 4.95 9.32 1.31
N ASP A 276 3.80 9.83 1.75
CA ASP A 276 3.65 10.42 3.07
C ASP A 276 2.52 9.76 3.86
N VAL A 277 2.88 9.13 4.97
CA VAL A 277 1.97 8.43 5.87
C VAL A 277 1.42 9.32 6.98
N ALA A 278 1.91 10.56 7.10
CA ALA A 278 1.45 11.50 8.12
C ALA A 278 -0.05 11.78 8.01
N SER A 279 -0.56 11.92 6.78
CA SER A 279 -2.00 12.09 6.48
C SER A 279 -2.88 11.03 7.16
N LEU A 280 -2.47 9.76 7.10
CA LEU A 280 -3.20 8.65 7.73
C LEU A 280 -3.15 8.76 9.26
N ILE A 281 -1.99 9.09 9.82
CA ILE A 281 -1.83 9.21 11.28
C ILE A 281 -2.62 10.41 11.83
N PHE A 282 -2.71 11.51 11.07
CA PHE A 282 -3.52 12.66 11.47
C PHE A 282 -5.00 12.33 11.60
N ILE A 283 -5.54 11.42 10.78
CA ILE A 283 -6.93 10.95 10.93
C ILE A 283 -7.12 10.27 12.29
N TYR A 284 -6.17 9.43 12.71
CA TYR A 284 -6.22 8.80 14.05
C TYR A 284 -6.14 9.84 15.16
N LEU A 285 -5.22 10.79 15.07
CA LEU A 285 -5.06 11.86 16.05
C LEU A 285 -6.32 12.74 16.15
N HIS A 286 -6.93 13.08 15.02
CA HIS A 286 -8.17 13.84 14.97
C HIS A 286 -9.32 13.08 15.66
N TYR A 287 -9.46 11.79 15.39
CA TYR A 287 -10.46 10.97 16.05
C TYR A 287 -10.27 10.93 17.57
N LYS A 288 -9.03 10.80 18.06
CA LYS A 288 -8.76 10.81 19.50
C LYS A 288 -9.04 12.17 20.15
N SER A 289 -8.78 13.27 19.42
CA SER A 289 -9.12 14.61 19.89
C SER A 289 -10.63 14.80 20.06
N LEU A 290 -11.45 14.28 19.14
CA LEU A 290 -12.91 14.30 19.27
C LEU A 290 -13.37 13.50 20.50
N ASP A 291 -12.87 12.27 20.67
CA ASP A 291 -13.18 11.37 21.79
C ASP A 291 -12.94 12.05 23.15
N SER A 292 -11.77 12.68 23.33
CA SER A 292 -11.45 13.41 24.57
C SER A 292 -12.37 14.63 24.80
N LYS A 293 -12.80 15.31 23.73
CA LYS A 293 -13.73 16.43 23.83
C LYS A 293 -15.14 15.98 24.22
N TYR A 294 -15.55 14.79 23.81
CA TYR A 294 -16.82 14.18 24.21
C TYR A 294 -16.78 13.69 25.67
N GLU A 295 -15.70 13.03 26.12
CA GLU A 295 -15.53 12.65 27.53
C GLU A 295 -15.61 13.87 28.45
N ASN A 296 -14.94 14.97 28.09
CA ASN A 296 -14.96 16.20 28.87
C ASN A 296 -16.33 16.92 28.88
N ARG A 297 -17.22 16.65 27.91
CA ARG A 297 -18.59 17.21 27.89
C ARG A 297 -19.61 16.40 28.70
N ILE A 298 -19.36 15.13 28.93
CA ILE A 298 -20.23 14.26 29.76
C ILE A 298 -19.90 14.42 31.24
N LEU A 299 -18.66 14.84 31.55
CA LEU A 299 -18.15 15.06 32.92
C LEU A 299 -18.37 16.50 33.44
N CYS A 300 -19.01 17.38 32.65
CA CYS A 300 -19.47 18.71 33.08
C CYS A 300 -21.00 18.74 33.11
#